data_AF-A0A3D2A9N7-F1
#
_entry.id   AF-A0A3D2A9N7-F1
#
_cell.length_a   1.000
_cell.length_b   1.000
_cell.length_c   1.000
_cell.angle_alpha   90.00
_cell.angle_beta   90.00
_cell.angle_gamma   90.00
#
_symmetry.space_group_name_H-M   'P 1'
#
loop_
_entity.id
_entity.type
_entity.pdbx_description
1 polymer ?
#
loop_
_entity_poly.entity_id
_entity_poly.type
_entity_poly.pdbx_seq_one_letter_code
_entity_poly.pdbx_strand_id
1 'polypeptide(L)'
;LEFSGLISVADDSGLCVDYLGGAPGVYSARYAGEPSNDENNNAKLLSELSGVPKENRKAKYVSSIACAFPDGRLFTVEGECHGYISEYPEGNGGFGYDPLFVGEKGPMALLSPDEKDSISHRGKALKLFSEKLKEFM
;
A
#
# COMPACT_ATOMS: atom_id res chain seq x y z
N LEU A 1 3.36 16.78 -17.06
CA LEU A 1 3.03 17.39 -18.37
C LEU A 1 3.31 18.88 -18.40
N GLU A 2 2.64 19.66 -17.56
CA GLU A 2 2.76 21.13 -17.52
C GLU A 2 4.20 21.64 -17.32
N PHE A 3 4.97 20.98 -16.46
CA PHE A 3 6.34 21.41 -16.12
C PHE A 3 7.43 20.83 -17.02
N SER A 4 7.29 19.57 -17.47
CA SER A 4 8.36 18.85 -18.18
C SER A 4 8.08 18.60 -19.66
N GLY A 5 6.82 18.61 -20.10
CA GLY A 5 6.43 18.16 -21.44
C GLY A 5 6.67 16.67 -21.71
N LEU A 6 7.03 15.86 -20.72
CA LEU A 6 7.34 14.43 -20.85
C LEU A 6 6.22 13.55 -20.29
N ILE A 7 6.15 12.30 -20.77
CA ILE A 7 5.31 11.25 -20.17
C ILE A 7 5.63 11.20 -18.67
N SER A 8 4.58 11.25 -17.84
CA SER A 8 4.70 11.33 -16.39
C SER A 8 4.00 10.13 -15.76
N VAL A 9 4.69 9.45 -14.84
CA VAL A 9 4.15 8.32 -14.07
C VAL A 9 4.16 8.68 -12.59
N ALA A 10 3.08 8.39 -11.88
CA ALA A 10 2.96 8.59 -10.44
C ALA A 10 2.33 7.36 -9.77
N ASP A 11 2.75 7.05 -8.53
CA ASP A 11 2.15 6.05 -7.64
C ASP A 11 1.55 6.76 -6.43
N ASP A 12 0.35 6.34 -6.02
CA ASP A 12 -0.22 6.64 -4.71
C ASP A 12 -0.61 5.33 -4.03
N SER A 13 -0.22 5.17 -2.77
CA SER A 13 -0.32 3.88 -2.08
C SER A 13 -0.61 4.02 -0.60
N GLY A 14 -1.35 3.06 -0.07
CA GLY A 14 -1.81 3.10 1.32
C GLY A 14 -2.36 1.77 1.83
N LEU A 15 -2.59 1.73 3.14
CA LEU A 15 -3.24 0.65 3.86
C LEU A 15 -4.72 0.99 4.05
N CYS A 16 -5.61 0.04 3.78
CA CYS A 16 -7.04 0.15 4.03
C CYS A 16 -7.46 -0.96 4.99
N VAL A 17 -8.02 -0.61 6.14
CA VAL A 17 -8.51 -1.58 7.14
C VAL A 17 -10.03 -1.58 7.15
N ASP A 18 -10.64 -2.75 6.94
CA ASP A 18 -12.09 -2.89 6.75
C ASP A 18 -12.86 -2.41 7.98
N TYR A 19 -12.42 -2.78 9.18
CA TYR A 19 -13.06 -2.37 10.45
C TYR A 19 -13.05 -0.86 10.66
N LEU A 20 -12.05 -0.16 10.13
CA LEU A 20 -11.91 1.29 10.24
C LEU A 20 -12.54 2.02 9.05
N GLY A 21 -13.42 1.36 8.29
CA GLY A 21 -14.07 1.95 7.11
C GLY A 21 -13.09 2.32 6.00
N GLY A 22 -11.96 1.62 5.90
CA GLY A 22 -10.91 1.88 4.92
C GLY A 22 -9.80 2.82 5.39
N ALA A 23 -9.84 3.34 6.62
CA ALA A 23 -8.71 4.06 7.18
C ALA A 23 -7.49 3.12 7.38
N PRO A 24 -6.25 3.62 7.29
CA PRO A 24 -5.86 5.02 7.06
C PRO A 24 -6.05 5.54 5.62
N GLY A 25 -6.10 4.68 4.62
CA GLY A 25 -6.32 5.04 3.21
C GLY A 25 -5.26 6.02 2.69
N VAL A 26 -5.68 7.09 2.00
CA VAL A 26 -4.79 8.14 1.48
C VAL A 26 -3.99 8.88 2.58
N TYR A 27 -4.40 8.76 3.85
CA TYR A 27 -3.69 9.33 4.99
C TYR A 27 -2.65 8.37 5.58
N SER A 28 -2.37 7.24 4.93
CA SER A 28 -1.44 6.20 5.43
C SER A 28 -0.10 6.75 5.91
N ALA A 29 0.52 7.65 5.17
CA ALA A 29 1.81 8.21 5.56
C ALA A 29 1.73 9.10 6.81
N ARG A 30 0.58 9.75 7.05
CA ARG A 30 0.38 10.78 8.08
C ARG A 30 -0.73 10.42 9.07
N TYR A 31 -0.95 9.12 9.29
CA TYR A 31 -2.14 8.67 9.99
C TYR A 31 -2.23 9.16 11.43
N ALA A 32 -1.08 9.23 12.10
CA ALA A 32 -0.93 9.77 13.44
C ALA A 32 -0.75 11.29 13.50
N GLY A 33 -0.81 12.00 12.36
CA GLY A 33 -0.53 13.43 12.29
C GLY A 33 0.95 13.75 12.42
N GLU A 34 1.28 14.94 12.93
CA GLU A 34 2.65 15.37 13.13
C GLU A 34 3.14 15.07 14.55
N PRO A 35 4.36 14.52 14.74
CA PRO A 35 5.32 14.15 13.69
C PRO A 35 4.92 12.86 12.96
N SER A 36 5.00 12.91 11.62
CA SER A 36 4.70 11.79 10.73
C SER A 36 5.84 10.76 10.72
N ASN A 37 5.66 9.60 11.36
CA ASN A 37 6.58 8.45 11.30
C ASN A 37 5.84 7.11 11.44
N ASP A 38 6.52 6.03 11.05
CA ASP A 38 5.96 4.68 11.00
C ASP A 38 5.57 4.18 12.40
N GLU A 39 6.37 4.48 13.42
CA GLU A 39 6.11 4.07 14.80
C GLU A 39 4.80 4.66 15.34
N ASN A 40 4.57 5.95 15.14
CA ASN A 40 3.36 6.66 15.56
C ASN A 40 2.14 6.16 14.80
N ASN A 41 2.27 5.95 13.49
CA ASN A 41 1.22 5.41 12.64
C ASN A 41 0.81 4.00 13.09
N ASN A 42 1.78 3.13 13.36
CA ASN A 42 1.57 1.78 13.85
C ASN A 42 0.93 1.77 15.24
N ALA A 43 1.39 2.64 16.15
CA ALA A 43 0.83 2.77 17.49
C ALA A 43 -0.65 3.20 17.47
N LYS A 44 -0.99 4.18 16.62
CA LYS A 44 -2.37 4.61 16.43
C LYS A 44 -3.25 3.50 15.87
N LEU A 45 -2.78 2.80 14.83
CA LEU A 45 -3.51 1.70 14.22
C LEU A 45 -3.81 0.58 15.23
N LEU A 46 -2.82 0.19 16.04
CA LEU A 46 -3.01 -0.80 17.09
C LEU A 46 -4.00 -0.32 18.16
N SER A 47 -3.93 0.96 18.54
CA SER A 47 -4.85 1.56 19.52
C SER A 47 -6.31 1.47 19.07
N GLU A 48 -6.59 1.83 17.81
CA GLU A 48 -7.95 1.82 17.26
C GLU A 48 -8.49 0.41 17.00
N LEU A 49 -7.59 -0.56 16.80
CA LEU A 49 -7.94 -1.97 16.67
C LEU A 49 -7.86 -2.73 18.01
N SER A 50 -7.66 -2.06 19.14
CA SER A 50 -7.59 -2.72 20.44
C SER A 50 -8.90 -3.44 20.77
N GLY A 51 -8.81 -4.72 21.12
CA GLY A 51 -9.98 -5.57 21.42
C GLY A 51 -10.79 -6.02 20.19
N VAL A 52 -10.38 -5.66 18.97
CA VAL A 52 -11.03 -6.12 17.74
C VAL A 52 -10.62 -7.56 17.42
N PRO A 53 -11.56 -8.52 17.35
CA PRO A 53 -11.28 -9.91 17.02
C PRO A 53 -10.59 -10.07 15.65
N LYS A 54 -9.71 -11.06 15.53
CA LYS A 54 -8.88 -11.30 14.33
C LYS A 54 -9.69 -11.33 13.03
N GLU A 55 -10.87 -11.94 13.05
CA GLU A 55 -11.78 -12.05 11.91
C GLU A 55 -12.25 -10.71 11.33
N ASN A 56 -12.22 -9.66 12.16
CA ASN A 56 -12.61 -8.30 11.79
C ASN A 56 -11.41 -7.41 11.41
N ARG A 57 -10.17 -7.89 11.54
CA ARG A 57 -8.95 -7.12 11.26
C ARG A 57 -8.51 -7.18 9.80
N LYS A 58 -9.43 -7.50 8.88
CA LYS A 58 -9.12 -7.58 7.45
C LYS A 58 -8.60 -6.25 6.95
N ALA A 59 -7.59 -6.31 6.11
CA ALA A 59 -6.97 -5.15 5.53
C ALA A 59 -6.42 -5.47 4.14
N LYS A 60 -6.13 -4.41 3.38
CA LYS A 60 -5.38 -4.52 2.14
C LYS A 60 -4.43 -3.35 2.00
N TYR A 61 -3.27 -3.62 1.43
CA TYR A 61 -2.51 -2.56 0.80
C TYR A 61 -3.01 -2.34 -0.63
N VAL A 62 -3.04 -1.08 -1.05
CA VAL A 62 -3.43 -0.63 -2.38
C VAL A 62 -2.32 0.24 -2.96
N SER A 63 -2.00 0.07 -4.24
CA SER A 63 -1.16 0.98 -5.03
C SER A 63 -1.87 1.27 -6.34
N SER A 64 -2.08 2.56 -6.60
CA SER A 64 -2.65 3.07 -7.85
C SER A 64 -1.56 3.80 -8.62
N ILE A 65 -1.27 3.33 -9.82
CA ILE A 65 -0.28 3.93 -10.72
C ILE A 65 -1.01 4.65 -11.85
N ALA A 66 -0.71 5.93 -12.05
CA ALA A 66 -1.23 6.75 -13.13
C ALA A 66 -0.13 7.07 -14.16
N CYS A 67 -0.47 7.00 -15.45
CA CYS A 67 0.40 7.38 -16.57
C CYS A 67 -0.27 8.47 -17.42
N ALA A 68 0.37 9.64 -17.52
CA ALA A 68 -0.14 10.78 -18.30
C ALA A 68 0.81 11.11 -19.47
N PHE A 69 0.24 11.22 -20.68
CA PHE A 69 0.95 11.51 -21.91
C PHE A 69 0.80 12.98 -22.33
N PRO A 70 1.80 13.60 -22.99
CA PRO A 70 1.72 15.00 -23.44
C PRO A 70 0.58 15.32 -24.41
N ASP A 71 0.06 14.30 -25.10
CA ASP A 71 -1.08 14.40 -26.01
C ASP A 71 -2.45 14.31 -25.32
N GLY A 72 -2.47 14.22 -23.98
CA GLY A 72 -3.69 14.16 -23.17
C GLY A 72 -4.20 12.75 -22.88
N ARG A 73 -3.57 11.69 -23.41
CA ARG A 73 -3.90 10.32 -23.00
C ARG A 73 -3.55 10.09 -21.53
N LEU A 74 -4.38 9.32 -20.83
CA LEU A 74 -4.25 8.97 -19.42
C LEU A 74 -4.74 7.55 -19.20
N PHE A 75 -4.02 6.78 -18.38
CA PHE A 75 -4.56 5.56 -17.80
C PHE A 75 -4.11 5.37 -16.36
N THR A 76 -4.88 4.58 -15.62
CA THR A 76 -4.57 4.16 -14.26
C THR A 76 -4.65 2.64 -14.15
N VAL A 77 -3.83 2.06 -13.28
CA VAL A 77 -3.93 0.66 -12.86
C VAL A 77 -3.86 0.58 -11.34
N GLU A 78 -4.48 -0.42 -10.76
CA GLU A 78 -4.50 -0.64 -9.32
C GLU A 78 -4.05 -2.06 -8.99
N GLY A 79 -3.16 -2.19 -8.00
CA GLY A 79 -2.73 -3.45 -7.44
C GLY A 79 -3.10 -3.55 -5.97
N GLU A 80 -3.61 -4.71 -5.56
CA GLU A 80 -4.03 -4.97 -4.18
C GLU A 80 -3.28 -6.16 -3.57
N CYS A 81 -2.94 -6.03 -2.28
CA CYS A 81 -2.42 -7.10 -1.45
C CYS A 81 -3.33 -7.26 -0.24
N HIS A 82 -4.13 -8.33 -0.22
CA HIS A 82 -5.05 -8.62 0.88
C HIS A 82 -4.35 -9.35 2.02
N GLY A 83 -4.83 -9.10 3.23
CA GLY A 83 -4.29 -9.66 4.45
C GLY A 83 -5.11 -9.23 5.66
N TYR A 84 -4.44 -9.16 6.80
CA TYR A 84 -5.01 -8.66 8.04
C TYR A 84 -3.95 -7.98 8.90
N ILE A 85 -4.41 -7.18 9.86
CA ILE A 85 -3.54 -6.51 10.84
C ILE A 85 -3.32 -7.43 12.04
N SER A 86 -2.07 -7.67 12.40
CA SER A 86 -1.70 -8.41 13.62
C SER A 86 -2.02 -7.61 14.90
N GLU A 87 -1.94 -8.26 16.06
CA GLU A 87 -2.12 -7.59 17.36
C GLU A 87 -0.82 -6.96 17.88
N TYR A 88 0.32 -7.41 17.37
CA TYR A 88 1.66 -6.94 17.74
C TYR A 88 2.57 -6.96 16.50
N PRO A 89 3.60 -6.09 16.46
CA PRO A 89 4.54 -6.06 15.35
C PRO A 89 5.40 -7.33 15.31
N GLU A 90 5.61 -7.86 14.10
CA GLU A 90 6.48 -9.00 13.83
C GLU A 90 7.47 -8.65 12.71
N GLY A 91 8.77 -8.87 12.96
CA GLY A 91 9.83 -8.57 12.00
C GLY A 91 10.37 -7.14 12.06
N ASN A 92 11.50 -6.92 11.40
CA ASN A 92 12.22 -5.64 11.36
C ASN A 92 12.58 -5.20 9.93
N GLY A 93 12.15 -5.96 8.91
CA GLY A 93 12.28 -5.59 7.52
C GLY A 93 11.11 -4.72 7.04
N GLY A 94 11.24 -4.20 5.81
CA GLY A 94 10.18 -3.38 5.22
C GLY A 94 10.10 -1.97 5.79
N PHE A 95 8.93 -1.35 5.68
CA PHE A 95 8.64 0.01 6.14
C PHE A 95 7.13 0.21 6.37
N GLY A 96 6.73 1.34 6.96
CA GLY A 96 5.34 1.66 7.19
C GLY A 96 4.66 0.65 8.11
N TYR A 97 3.57 0.07 7.61
CA TYR A 97 2.75 -0.89 8.35
C TYR A 97 3.18 -2.35 8.14
N ASP A 98 4.30 -2.61 7.46
CA ASP A 98 4.78 -3.98 7.21
C ASP A 98 4.94 -4.84 8.48
N PRO A 99 5.42 -4.30 9.62
CA PRO A 99 5.50 -5.08 10.86
C PRO A 99 4.12 -5.53 11.38
N LEU A 100 3.05 -4.85 11.00
CA LEU A 100 1.68 -5.14 11.44
C LEU A 100 0.84 -5.88 10.39
N PHE A 101 1.27 -5.93 9.13
CA PHE A 101 0.48 -6.51 8.05
C PHE A 101 0.90 -7.95 7.76
N VAL A 102 -0.06 -8.86 7.84
CA VAL A 102 0.12 -10.27 7.48
C VAL A 102 -0.58 -10.55 6.16
N GLY A 103 0.20 -10.78 5.11
CA GLY A 103 -0.28 -11.14 3.78
C GLY A 103 -0.37 -12.64 3.57
N GLU A 104 -0.59 -13.04 2.31
CA GLU A 104 -0.73 -14.45 1.90
C GLU A 104 0.48 -15.33 2.27
N LYS A 105 1.70 -14.77 2.18
CA LYS A 105 2.95 -15.48 2.51
C LYS A 105 3.42 -15.25 3.96
N GLY A 106 2.59 -14.63 4.81
CA GLY A 106 2.93 -14.33 6.20
C GLY A 106 3.22 -12.84 6.46
N PRO A 107 3.84 -12.52 7.62
CA PRO A 107 4.14 -11.14 8.02
C PRO A 107 5.07 -10.46 7.01
N MET A 108 4.68 -9.29 6.50
CA MET A 108 5.40 -8.64 5.39
C MET A 108 6.81 -8.20 5.77
N ALA A 109 7.03 -7.80 7.02
CA ALA A 109 8.35 -7.42 7.54
C ALA A 109 9.32 -8.60 7.74
N LEU A 110 8.87 -9.85 7.56
CA LEU A 110 9.72 -11.04 7.60
C LEU A 110 10.06 -11.59 6.21
N LEU A 111 9.39 -11.10 5.16
CA LEU A 111 9.65 -11.53 3.79
C LEU A 111 10.96 -10.92 3.26
N SER A 112 11.67 -11.69 2.45
CA SER A 112 12.75 -11.13 1.62
C SER A 112 12.17 -10.11 0.61
N PRO A 113 13.00 -9.20 0.07
CA PRO A 113 12.55 -8.25 -0.95
C PRO A 113 11.86 -8.93 -2.15
N ASP A 114 12.42 -10.05 -2.64
CA ASP A 114 11.87 -10.78 -3.78
C ASP A 114 10.52 -11.45 -3.46
N GLU A 115 10.39 -12.04 -2.27
CA GLU A 115 9.13 -12.62 -1.82
C GLU A 115 8.05 -11.54 -1.67
N LYS A 116 8.41 -10.41 -1.06
CA LYS A 116 7.53 -9.26 -0.90
C LYS A 116 7.08 -8.73 -2.26
N ASP A 117 8.01 -8.50 -3.19
CA ASP A 117 7.70 -7.96 -4.51
C ASP A 117 6.76 -8.89 -5.30
N SER A 118 6.94 -10.21 -5.14
CA SER A 118 6.09 -11.20 -5.82
C SER A 118 4.59 -11.12 -5.47
N ILE A 119 4.24 -10.64 -4.27
CA ILE A 119 2.85 -10.59 -3.76
C ILE A 119 2.33 -9.18 -3.44
N SER A 120 3.21 -8.18 -3.39
CA SER A 120 2.86 -6.83 -2.95
C SER A 120 1.92 -6.13 -3.92
N HIS A 121 1.18 -5.16 -3.38
CA HIS A 121 0.30 -4.27 -4.11
C HIS A 121 1.06 -3.51 -5.21
N ARG A 122 2.27 -2.99 -4.91
CA ARG A 122 3.12 -2.31 -5.88
C ARG A 122 3.64 -3.25 -6.98
N GLY A 123 4.13 -4.43 -6.62
CA GLY A 123 4.59 -5.42 -7.60
C GLY A 123 3.46 -5.85 -8.54
N LYS A 124 2.24 -6.02 -8.03
CA LYS A 124 1.04 -6.27 -8.84
C LYS A 124 0.67 -5.08 -9.73
N ALA A 125 0.66 -3.86 -9.18
CA ALA A 125 0.35 -2.64 -9.93
C ALA A 125 1.35 -2.41 -11.06
N LEU A 126 2.64 -2.62 -10.84
CA LEU A 126 3.69 -2.48 -11.86
C LEU A 126 3.58 -3.52 -12.98
N LYS A 127 3.19 -4.76 -12.66
CA LYS A 127 2.90 -5.79 -13.68
C LYS A 127 1.72 -5.36 -14.56
N LEU A 128 0.63 -4.90 -13.95
CA LEU A 128 -0.53 -4.39 -14.68
C LEU A 128 -0.19 -3.15 -15.52
N PHE A 129 0.61 -2.25 -14.96
CA PHE A 129 1.11 -1.06 -15.64
C PHE A 129 1.90 -1.41 -16.90
N SER A 130 2.85 -2.36 -16.77
CA SER A 130 3.69 -2.81 -17.89
C SER A 130 2.86 -3.38 -19.03
N GLU A 131 1.85 -4.20 -18.72
CA GLU A 131 0.94 -4.72 -19.73
C GLU A 131 0.08 -3.62 -20.36
N LYS A 132 -0.47 -2.72 -19.54
CA LYS A 132 -1.33 -1.64 -20.03
C LYS A 132 -0.58 -0.65 -20.90
N LEU A 133 0.68 -0.36 -20.57
CA LEU A 133 1.52 0.59 -21.31
C LEU A 133 1.72 0.16 -22.78
N LYS A 134 1.75 -1.15 -23.07
CA LYS A 134 1.89 -1.67 -24.44
C LYS A 134 0.74 -1.25 -25.35
N GLU A 135 -0.44 -0.95 -24.80
CA GLU A 135 -1.59 -0.46 -25.58
C GLU A 135 -1.44 1.02 -25.99
N PHE A 136 -0.47 1.74 -25.41
CA PHE A 136 -0.24 3.17 -25.62
C PHE A 136 1.06 3.49 -26.38
N MET A 137 1.88 2.46 -26.65
CA MET A 137 3.08 2.52 -27.48
C MET A 137 2.77 2.14 -28.93
#